data_AF-A0A1H2TG42-F1
#
_entry.id   AF-A0A1H2TG42-F1
#
_cell.length_a   1.000
_cell.length_b   1.000
_cell.length_c   1.000
_cell.angle_alpha   90.00
_cell.angle_beta   90.00
_cell.angle_gamma   90.00
#
_symmetry.space_group_name_H-M   'P 1'
#
loop_
_entity.id
_entity.type
_entity.pdbx_description
1 polymer ?
#
loop_
_entity_poly.entity_id
_entity_poly.type
_entity_poly.pdbx_seq_one_letter_code
_entity_poly.pdbx_strand_id
1 'polypeptide(L)'
;MKYSDFPCNKCGLCCQNIQHITELQEFDDGTGTCIHLKENECTIYENRPLICRIDDMYEKVFSNRLSKQEYYEQNIIACRELQFNNEVAEEDILPLNLIKGEEP
;
A
#
# COMPACT_ATOMS: atom_id res chain seq x y z
N MET A 1 17.81 4.14 -1.08
CA MET A 1 16.56 3.50 -0.60
C MET A 1 16.93 2.30 0.27
N LYS A 2 16.42 2.21 1.50
CA LYS A 2 16.85 1.20 2.50
C LYS A 2 16.30 -0.22 2.23
N TYR A 3 15.27 -0.37 1.40
CA TYR A 3 14.56 -1.63 1.19
C TYR A 3 14.60 -2.05 -0.28
N SER A 4 14.69 -3.36 -0.53
CA SER A 4 14.50 -3.97 -1.85
C SER A 4 13.05 -3.89 -2.33
N ASP A 5 12.12 -3.94 -1.37
CA ASP A 5 10.68 -4.10 -1.57
C ASP A 5 9.92 -3.06 -0.73
N PHE A 6 8.65 -2.79 -1.08
CA PHE A 6 7.86 -1.78 -0.38
C PHE A 6 7.64 -2.19 1.10
N PRO A 7 7.90 -1.30 2.09
CA PRO A 7 7.90 -1.63 3.52
C PRO A 7 6.49 -1.68 4.12
N CYS A 8 5.59 -2.50 3.58
CA CYS A 8 4.23 -2.65 4.11
C CYS A 8 4.24 -3.30 5.50
N ASN A 9 3.53 -2.71 6.47
CA ASN A 9 3.35 -3.28 7.81
C ASN A 9 2.09 -4.16 7.93
N LYS A 10 1.43 -4.47 6.81
CA LYS A 10 0.26 -5.35 6.72
C LYS A 10 -0.93 -4.95 7.61
N CYS A 11 -1.16 -3.65 7.80
CA CYS A 11 -2.33 -3.17 8.54
C CYS A 11 -3.69 -3.44 7.87
N GLY A 12 -3.71 -3.88 6.60
CA GLY A 12 -4.96 -4.23 5.88
C GLY A 12 -5.77 -3.03 5.36
N LEU A 13 -5.45 -1.80 5.77
CA LEU A 13 -6.23 -0.60 5.44
C LEU A 13 -6.36 -0.32 3.94
N CYS A 14 -5.36 -0.65 3.13
CA CYS A 14 -5.48 -0.51 1.68
C CYS A 14 -6.56 -1.44 1.10
N CYS A 15 -6.78 -2.61 1.69
CA CYS A 15 -7.84 -3.53 1.32
C CYS A 15 -9.21 -3.09 1.88
N GLN A 16 -9.25 -2.25 2.92
CA GLN A 16 -10.48 -1.70 3.51
C GLN A 16 -10.95 -0.40 2.83
N ASN A 17 -10.19 0.10 1.85
CA ASN A 17 -10.46 1.39 1.20
C ASN A 17 -10.36 1.30 -0.32
N ILE A 18 -10.98 0.28 -0.92
CA ILE A 18 -10.90 0.01 -2.36
C ILE A 18 -12.03 0.65 -3.19
N GLN A 19 -13.08 1.18 -2.54
CA GLN A 19 -14.27 1.77 -3.19
C GLN A 19 -13.97 2.89 -4.23
N HIS A 20 -12.80 3.51 -4.15
CA HIS A 20 -12.38 4.59 -5.06
C HIS A 20 -11.51 4.10 -6.23
N ILE A 21 -11.25 2.80 -6.32
CA ILE A 21 -10.35 2.19 -7.30
C ILE A 21 -11.19 1.39 -8.31
N THR A 22 -11.36 1.94 -9.51
CA THR A 22 -12.24 1.36 -10.54
C THR A 22 -11.83 -0.07 -10.91
N GLU A 23 -10.53 -0.34 -10.98
CA GLU A 23 -9.95 -1.65 -11.29
C GLU A 23 -10.20 -2.70 -10.20
N LEU A 24 -10.64 -2.28 -9.00
CA LEU A 24 -10.91 -3.17 -7.88
C LEU A 24 -12.41 -3.33 -7.58
N GLN A 25 -13.29 -2.77 -8.40
CA GLN A 25 -14.74 -2.79 -8.14
C GLN A 25 -15.31 -4.21 -7.98
N GLU A 26 -14.78 -5.20 -8.71
CA GLU A 26 -15.22 -6.61 -8.59
C GLU A 26 -14.82 -7.28 -7.27
N PHE A 27 -13.87 -6.68 -6.54
CA PHE A 27 -13.39 -7.17 -5.25
C PHE A 27 -14.09 -6.47 -4.07
N ASP A 28 -14.91 -5.44 -4.30
CA ASP A 28 -15.62 -4.72 -3.24
C ASP A 28 -16.81 -5.55 -2.72
N ASP A 29 -16.87 -5.75 -1.40
CA ASP A 29 -17.98 -6.41 -0.72
C ASP A 29 -19.25 -5.54 -0.61
N GLY A 30 -19.19 -4.31 -1.11
CA GLY A 30 -20.24 -3.29 -1.05
C GLY A 30 -20.04 -2.27 0.05
N THR A 31 -18.99 -2.40 0.87
CA THR A 31 -18.62 -1.46 1.95
C THR A 31 -17.33 -0.70 1.67
N GLY A 32 -16.69 -0.95 0.53
CA GLY A 32 -15.34 -0.49 0.22
C GLY A 32 -14.24 -1.42 0.72
N THR A 33 -14.60 -2.57 1.28
CA THR A 33 -13.66 -3.59 1.74
C THR A 33 -13.52 -4.70 0.72
N CYS A 34 -12.29 -5.14 0.48
CA CYS A 34 -11.97 -6.24 -0.40
C CYS A 34 -12.50 -7.57 0.17
N ILE A 35 -13.27 -8.32 -0.61
CA ILE A 35 -13.81 -9.65 -0.27
C ILE A 35 -12.74 -10.67 0.14
N HIS A 36 -11.48 -10.43 -0.23
CA HIS A 36 -10.36 -11.31 0.09
C HIS A 36 -9.63 -10.94 1.39
N LEU A 37 -10.04 -9.89 2.09
CA LEU A 37 -9.44 -9.48 3.36
C LEU A 37 -9.93 -10.37 4.51
N LYS A 38 -9.00 -10.96 5.25
CA LYS A 38 -9.27 -11.72 6.47
C LYS A 38 -8.19 -11.46 7.50
N GLU A 39 -8.57 -10.95 8.68
CA GLU A 39 -7.64 -10.66 9.79
C GLU A 39 -6.43 -9.81 9.33
N ASN A 40 -6.70 -8.77 8.52
CA ASN A 40 -5.70 -7.88 7.88
C ASN A 40 -4.81 -8.50 6.79
N GLU A 41 -4.95 -9.80 6.52
CA GLU A 41 -4.20 -10.49 5.47
C GLU A 41 -5.06 -10.73 4.22
N CYS A 42 -4.42 -10.72 3.06
CA CYS A 42 -5.08 -11.03 1.80
C CYS A 42 -5.08 -12.55 1.55
N THR A 43 -6.25 -13.15 1.42
CA THR A 43 -6.41 -14.60 1.16
C THR A 43 -5.87 -15.04 -0.20
N ILE A 44 -5.63 -14.11 -1.12
CA ILE A 44 -5.04 -14.35 -2.44
C ILE A 44 -3.70 -13.64 -2.62
N TYR A 45 -2.89 -13.47 -1.56
CA TYR A 45 -1.70 -12.62 -1.54
C TYR A 45 -0.77 -12.78 -2.77
N GLU A 46 -0.45 -14.01 -3.17
CA GLU A 46 0.41 -14.29 -4.34
C GLU A 46 -0.26 -13.96 -5.69
N ASN A 47 -1.60 -14.00 -5.72
CA ASN A 47 -2.43 -13.80 -6.91
C ASN A 47 -3.15 -12.45 -6.91
N ARG A 48 -2.78 -11.53 -6.03
CA ARG A 48 -3.37 -10.18 -5.96
C ARG A 48 -3.37 -9.49 -7.32
N PRO A 49 -4.36 -8.63 -7.64
CA PRO A 49 -4.32 -7.80 -8.84
C PRO A 49 -3.04 -6.94 -8.90
N LEU A 50 -2.57 -6.58 -10.11
CA LEU A 50 -1.34 -5.79 -10.29
C LEU A 50 -1.36 -4.47 -9.50
N ILE A 51 -2.51 -3.81 -9.42
CA ILE A 51 -2.70 -2.57 -8.66
C ILE A 51 -2.44 -2.71 -7.15
N CYS A 52 -2.55 -3.92 -6.61
CA CYS A 52 -2.24 -4.21 -5.21
C CYS A 52 -0.77 -4.62 -4.99
N ARG A 53 0.05 -4.66 -6.04
CA ARG A 53 1.46 -5.10 -6.01
C ARG A 53 2.37 -3.92 -6.32
N ILE A 54 2.76 -3.16 -5.29
CA ILE A 54 3.51 -1.91 -5.42
C ILE A 54 4.79 -2.12 -6.25
N ASP A 55 5.57 -3.16 -5.95
CA ASP A 55 6.85 -3.41 -6.63
C ASP A 55 6.65 -3.78 -8.11
N ASP A 56 5.73 -4.71 -8.40
CA ASP A 56 5.42 -5.10 -9.78
C ASP A 56 4.81 -3.93 -10.58
N MET A 57 3.99 -3.10 -9.95
CA MET A 57 3.35 -1.95 -10.56
C MET A 57 4.41 -0.89 -10.92
N TYR A 58 5.40 -0.67 -10.06
CA TYR A 58 6.55 0.16 -10.40
C TYR A 58 7.24 -0.35 -11.66
N GLU A 59 7.70 -1.61 -11.64
CA GLU A 59 8.49 -2.18 -12.74
C GLU A 59 7.73 -2.13 -14.07
N LYS A 60 6.44 -2.45 -14.07
CA LYS A 60 5.63 -2.57 -15.28
C LYS A 60 5.05 -1.27 -15.80
N VAL A 61 4.80 -0.28 -14.94
CA VAL A 61 3.98 0.90 -15.29
C VAL A 61 4.67 2.23 -15.01
N PHE A 62 5.43 2.34 -13.92
CA PHE A 62 5.95 3.64 -13.45
C PHE A 62 7.48 3.80 -13.57
N SER A 63 8.22 2.72 -13.84
CA SER A 63 9.69 2.70 -13.95
C SER A 63 10.25 3.62 -15.03
N ASN A 64 9.44 3.98 -16.03
CA ASN A 64 9.80 4.91 -17.10
C ASN A 64 9.46 6.39 -16.78
N ARG A 65 8.81 6.67 -15.64
CA ARG A 65 8.29 8.00 -15.28
C ARG A 65 8.79 8.51 -13.93
N LEU A 66 9.07 7.61 -12.99
CA LEU A 66 9.49 7.91 -11.64
C LEU A 66 10.71 7.06 -11.30
N SER A 67 11.59 7.57 -10.44
CA SER A 67 12.52 6.70 -9.74
C SER A 67 11.77 5.81 -8.76
N LYS A 68 12.35 4.64 -8.43
CA LYS A 68 11.78 3.73 -7.42
C LYS A 68 11.59 4.43 -6.06
N GLN A 69 12.51 5.33 -5.72
CA GLN A 69 12.43 6.13 -4.50
C GLN A 69 11.23 7.06 -4.50
N GLU A 70 11.04 7.90 -5.52
CA GLU A 70 9.89 8.81 -5.61
C GLU A 70 8.56 8.05 -5.60
N TYR A 71 8.51 6.90 -6.29
CA TYR A 71 7.32 6.05 -6.29
C TYR A 71 7.02 5.48 -4.89
N TYR A 72 8.03 5.01 -4.17
CA TYR A 72 7.86 4.50 -2.80
C TYR A 72 7.46 5.62 -1.83
N GLU A 73 8.10 6.79 -1.92
CA GLU A 73 7.76 7.94 -1.06
C GLU A 73 6.29 8.30 -1.19
N GLN A 74 5.75 8.37 -2.41
CA GLN A 74 4.33 8.63 -2.64
C GLN A 74 3.42 7.53 -2.06
N ASN A 75 3.78 6.26 -2.24
CA ASN A 75 3.00 5.15 -1.67
C ASN A 75 3.07 5.12 -0.13
N ILE A 76 4.20 5.48 0.47
CA ILE A 76 4.36 5.59 1.93
C ILE A 76 3.51 6.74 2.47
N ILE A 77 3.50 7.90 1.80
CA ILE A 77 2.66 9.04 2.18
C ILE A 77 1.18 8.62 2.17
N ALA A 78 0.70 8.02 1.08
CA ALA A 78 -0.68 7.55 0.99
C ALA A 78 -1.01 6.49 2.05
N CYS A 79 -0.10 5.53 2.30
CA CYS A 79 -0.29 4.50 3.32
C CYS A 79 -0.37 5.11 4.73
N ARG A 80 0.48 6.08 5.04
CA ARG A 80 0.47 6.81 6.31
C ARG A 80 -0.81 7.61 6.48
N GLU A 81 -1.25 8.35 5.47
CA GLU A 81 -2.51 9.09 5.49
C GLU A 81 -3.70 8.17 5.81
N LEU A 82 -3.76 6.99 5.18
CA LEU A 82 -4.76 5.98 5.51
C LEU A 82 -4.67 5.53 6.98
N GLN A 83 -3.46 5.30 7.50
CA GLN A 83 -3.25 4.90 8.89
C GLN A 83 -3.69 5.98 9.89
N PHE A 84 -3.33 7.24 9.64
CA PHE A 84 -3.77 8.37 10.47
C PHE A 84 -5.30 8.52 10.46
N ASN A 85 -5.92 8.46 9.28
CA ASN A 85 -7.37 8.61 9.14
C ASN A 85 -8.16 7.47 9.79
N ASN A 86 -7.52 6.33 10.05
CA ASN A 86 -8.11 5.18 10.74
C ASN A 86 -7.60 5.04 12.19
N GLU A 87 -7.05 6.12 12.77
CA GLU A 87 -6.67 6.20 14.18
C GLU A 87 -5.70 5.09 14.63
N VAL A 88 -4.84 4.61 13.72
CA VAL A 88 -3.76 3.67 14.05
C VAL A 88 -2.82 4.33 15.05
N ALA A 89 -2.43 3.60 16.09
CA ALA A 89 -1.50 4.08 17.11
C ALA A 89 -0.18 4.53 16.46
N GLU A 90 0.41 5.62 16.96
CA GLU A 90 1.58 6.25 16.32
C GLU A 90 2.75 5.28 16.14
N GLU A 91 2.95 4.38 17.11
CA GLU A 91 3.94 3.31 17.08
C GLU A 91 3.73 2.26 15.96
N ASP A 92 2.49 2.13 15.48
CA ASP A 92 2.09 1.17 14.43
C ASP A 92 2.02 1.84 13.04
N ILE A 93 2.13 3.16 12.94
CA ILE A 93 2.17 3.89 11.67
C ILE A 93 3.53 3.68 10.99
N LEU A 94 3.54 3.52 9.66
CA LEU A 94 4.78 3.40 8.89
C LEU A 94 5.72 4.58 9.15
N PRO A 95 6.97 4.40 9.60
CA PRO A 95 7.77 5.50 10.12
C PRO A 95 8.22 6.51 9.05
N LEU A 96 8.32 7.80 9.42
CA LEU A 96 8.68 8.90 8.51
C LEU A 96 10.09 8.79 7.91
N ASN A 97 11.01 8.11 8.61
CA ASN A 97 12.37 7.90 8.10
C ASN A 97 12.40 7.05 6.82
N LEU A 98 11.31 6.36 6.49
CA LEU A 98 11.17 5.66 5.20
C LEU A 98 11.09 6.62 4.01
N ILE A 99 10.61 7.85 4.22
CA ILE A 99 10.44 8.87 3.17
C ILE A 99 11.74 9.65 2.95
N LYS A 100 12.48 9.94 4.02
CA LYS A 100 13.53 10.97 3.94
C LYS A 100 14.87 10.50 3.37
N GLY A 101 15.08 9.20 3.16
CA GLY A 101 16.40 8.70 2.75
C GLY A 101 17.53 9.04 3.73
N GLU A 102 17.19 9.55 4.92
CA GLU A 102 18.14 9.90 5.98
C GLU A 102 18.47 8.62 6.75
N GLU A 103 19.76 8.28 6.78
CA GLU A 103 20.28 7.30 7.72
C GLU A 103 20.11 7.79 9.17
N PRO A 104 19.97 6.86 10.15
CA PRO A 104 19.94 7.21 11.56
C PRO A 104 21.18 7.96 12.05
#